data_AF-A0A7V8SZL5-F1
#
_entry.id   AF-A0A7V8SZL5-F1
#
_cell.length_a   1.000
_cell.length_b   1.000
_cell.length_c   1.000
_cell.angle_alpha   90.00
_cell.angle_beta   90.00
_cell.angle_gamma   90.00
#
_symmetry.space_group_name_H-M   'P 1'
#
loop_
_entity.id
_entity.type
_entity.pdbx_description
1 polymer ?
#
loop_
_entity_poly.entity_id
_entity_poly.type
_entity_poly.pdbx_seq_one_letter_code
_entity_poly.pdbx_strand_id
1 'polypeptide(L)'
;MAHDVEKEAAARASLRFVRDGAVVGLGSGSTATEVLRLLGKRVRAGLKIRGIATSRKTSELAAALGIPLTSFDQVQEIDITIDGADEFDPQLSLIKGGGGALLHEKVVASASRQV
;
A
#
# COMPACT_ATOMS: atom_id res chain seq x y z
N MET A 1 11.14 -8.44 15.13
CA MET A 1 11.32 -7.13 15.80
C MET A 1 10.05 -6.84 16.57
N ALA A 2 10.02 -5.83 17.45
CA ALA A 2 8.79 -5.52 18.20
C ALA A 2 7.61 -5.26 17.23
N HIS A 3 6.44 -5.82 17.57
CA HIS A 3 5.15 -5.65 16.90
C HIS A 3 4.93 -6.34 15.53
N ASP A 4 5.70 -7.39 15.19
CA ASP A 4 5.50 -8.11 13.91
C ASP A 4 4.10 -8.75 13.81
N VAL A 5 3.55 -9.24 14.93
CA VAL A 5 2.20 -9.84 15.00
C VAL A 5 1.12 -8.80 14.70
N GLU A 6 1.24 -7.61 15.28
CA GLU A 6 0.30 -6.50 15.12
C GLU A 6 0.35 -5.95 13.70
N LYS A 7 1.54 -5.85 13.11
CA LYS A 7 1.71 -5.45 11.70
C LYS A 7 1.05 -6.44 10.76
N GLU A 8 1.24 -7.74 10.99
CA GLU A 8 0.60 -8.77 10.17
C GLU A 8 -0.93 -8.75 10.35
N ALA A 9 -1.42 -8.56 11.58
CA ALA A 9 -2.85 -8.45 11.86
C ALA A 9 -3.49 -7.24 11.16
N ALA A 10 -2.86 -6.06 11.25
CA ALA A 10 -3.31 -4.85 10.56
C ALA A 10 -3.28 -5.04 9.04
N ALA A 11 -2.20 -5.64 8.50
CA ALA A 11 -2.09 -5.94 7.08
C ALA A 11 -3.18 -6.89 6.59
N ARG A 12 -3.51 -7.94 7.37
CA ARG A 12 -4.59 -8.86 7.02
C ARG A 12 -5.95 -8.16 7.03
N ALA A 13 -6.18 -7.28 8.00
CA ALA A 13 -7.42 -6.54 8.17
C ALA A 13 -7.63 -5.47 7.09
N SER A 14 -6.56 -4.83 6.60
CA SER A 14 -6.66 -3.81 5.53
C SER A 14 -7.04 -4.42 4.18
N LEU A 15 -6.60 -5.65 3.90
CA LEU A 15 -6.91 -6.31 2.63
C LEU A 15 -8.40 -6.62 2.43
N ARG A 16 -9.26 -6.48 3.44
CA ARG A 16 -10.73 -6.60 3.27
C ARG A 16 -11.32 -5.48 2.42
N PHE A 17 -10.59 -4.36 2.26
CA PHE A 17 -11.03 -3.22 1.48
C PHE A 17 -10.61 -3.29 0.00
N VAL A 18 -9.68 -4.18 -0.35
CA VAL A 18 -9.21 -4.37 -1.73
C VAL A 18 -10.22 -5.20 -2.50
N ARG A 19 -10.76 -4.65 -3.59
CA ARG A 19 -11.72 -5.31 -4.48
C ARG A 19 -11.04 -5.78 -5.77
N ASP A 20 -11.64 -6.77 -6.42
CA ASP A 20 -11.20 -7.20 -7.75
C ASP A 20 -11.36 -6.05 -8.76
N GLY A 21 -10.38 -5.88 -9.63
CA GLY A 21 -10.28 -4.79 -10.61
C GLY A 21 -9.71 -3.47 -10.08
N ALA A 22 -9.48 -3.35 -8.76
CA ALA A 22 -9.08 -2.08 -8.16
C ALA A 22 -7.67 -1.60 -8.56
N VAL A 23 -7.50 -0.28 -8.62
CA VAL A 23 -6.20 0.41 -8.60
C VAL A 23 -5.83 0.66 -7.13
N VAL A 24 -4.68 0.12 -6.71
CA VAL A 24 -4.25 0.11 -5.30
C VAL A 24 -2.97 0.91 -5.14
N GLY A 25 -2.99 1.94 -4.31
CA GLY A 25 -1.78 2.60 -3.81
C GLY A 25 -1.04 1.70 -2.84
N LEU A 26 0.21 1.39 -3.16
CA LEU A 26 1.07 0.51 -2.39
C LEU A 26 2.01 1.37 -1.53
N GLY A 27 1.75 1.39 -0.22
CA GLY A 27 2.52 2.15 0.77
C GLY A 27 3.96 1.68 0.97
N SER A 28 4.66 2.33 1.90
CA SER A 28 6.07 2.05 2.21
C SER A 28 6.28 1.73 3.69
N GLY A 29 7.41 1.09 4.01
CA GLY A 29 7.78 0.70 5.37
C GLY A 29 7.46 -0.76 5.73
N SER A 30 7.73 -1.12 6.99
CA SER A 30 7.66 -2.52 7.45
C SER A 30 6.23 -3.06 7.48
N THR A 31 5.24 -2.28 7.88
CA THR A 31 3.83 -2.69 7.87
C THR A 31 3.30 -2.85 6.44
N ALA A 32 3.63 -1.91 5.53
CA ALA A 32 3.26 -2.02 4.12
C ALA A 32 3.91 -3.25 3.45
N THR A 33 5.13 -3.62 3.86
CA THR A 33 5.78 -4.87 3.39
C THR A 33 4.93 -6.11 3.68
N GLU A 34 4.31 -6.20 4.87
CA GLU A 34 3.41 -7.31 5.19
C GLU A 34 2.12 -7.26 4.36
N VAL A 35 1.58 -6.06 4.09
CA VAL A 35 0.45 -5.88 3.17
C VAL A 35 0.80 -6.43 1.79
N LEU A 36 1.95 -6.05 1.23
CA LEU A 36 2.39 -6.51 -0.10
C LEU A 36 2.53 -8.03 -0.14
N ARG A 37 3.14 -8.65 0.88
CA ARG A 37 3.29 -10.12 0.95
C ARG A 37 1.95 -10.84 0.90
N LEU A 38 0.98 -10.36 1.68
CA LEU A 38 -0.37 -10.94 1.71
C LEU A 38 -1.16 -10.63 0.43
N LEU A 39 -1.04 -9.42 -0.12
CA LEU A 39 -1.67 -9.02 -1.37
C LEU A 39 -1.15 -9.85 -2.54
N GLY A 40 0.17 -10.06 -2.64
CA GLY A 40 0.79 -10.90 -3.66
C GLY A 40 0.29 -12.35 -3.61
N LYS A 41 0.02 -12.90 -2.42
CA LYS A 41 -0.63 -14.23 -2.29
C LYS A 41 -2.03 -14.23 -2.91
N ARG A 42 -2.83 -13.18 -2.69
CA ARG A 42 -4.17 -13.07 -3.28
C ARG A 42 -4.14 -12.87 -4.78
N VAL A 43 -3.19 -12.07 -5.28
CA VAL A 43 -2.99 -11.88 -6.73
C VAL A 43 -2.65 -13.20 -7.41
N ARG A 44 -1.71 -13.97 -6.84
CA ARG A 44 -1.40 -15.32 -7.36
C ARG A 44 -2.57 -16.30 -7.27
N ALA A 45 -3.50 -16.09 -6.32
CA ALA A 45 -4.73 -16.85 -6.20
C ALA A 45 -5.86 -16.35 -7.14
N GLY A 46 -5.61 -15.32 -7.96
CA GLY A 46 -6.54 -14.86 -9.00
C GLY A 46 -7.15 -13.48 -8.78
N LEU A 47 -6.83 -12.78 -7.68
CA LEU A 47 -7.25 -11.38 -7.49
C LEU A 47 -6.59 -10.49 -8.55
N LYS A 48 -7.40 -9.74 -9.29
CA LYS A 48 -6.93 -8.81 -10.32
C LYS A 48 -6.86 -7.41 -9.72
N ILE A 49 -5.68 -6.79 -9.74
CA ILE A 49 -5.47 -5.39 -9.37
C ILE A 49 -4.37 -4.77 -10.21
N ARG A 50 -4.24 -3.44 -10.13
CA ARG A 50 -3.06 -2.69 -10.60
C ARG A 50 -2.52 -1.86 -9.44
N GLY A 51 -1.24 -1.97 -9.14
CA GLY A 51 -0.57 -1.31 -8.04
C GLY A 51 0.20 -0.06 -8.44
N ILE A 52 0.12 1.02 -7.68
CA ILE A 52 0.98 2.20 -7.83
C ILE A 52 1.82 2.39 -6.57
N ALA A 53 3.14 2.28 -6.70
CA ALA A 53 4.05 2.23 -5.55
C ALA A 53 4.47 3.62 -5.07
N THR A 54 4.53 3.80 -3.75
CA THR A 54 5.00 5.05 -3.12
C THR A 54 6.52 5.13 -2.99
N SER A 55 7.26 4.06 -3.28
CA SER A 55 8.73 4.06 -3.28
C SER A 55 9.32 3.03 -4.25
N ARG A 56 10.62 3.19 -4.56
CA ARG A 56 11.39 2.20 -5.34
C ARG A 56 11.39 0.83 -4.66
N LYS A 57 11.64 0.79 -3.35
CA LYS A 57 11.64 -0.44 -2.56
C LYS A 57 10.29 -1.16 -2.61
N THR A 58 9.19 -0.42 -2.52
CA THR A 58 7.84 -0.98 -2.66
C THR A 58 7.60 -1.50 -4.08
N SER A 59 8.02 -0.77 -5.11
CA SER A 59 7.91 -1.18 -6.51
C SER A 59 8.65 -2.50 -6.78
N GLU A 60 9.90 -2.60 -6.35
CA GLU A 60 10.73 -3.81 -6.49
C GLU A 60 10.11 -5.01 -5.78
N LEU A 61 9.62 -4.81 -4.55
CA LEU A 61 8.96 -5.87 -3.79
C LEU A 61 7.64 -6.30 -4.45
N ALA A 62 6.83 -5.35 -4.91
CA ALA A 62 5.55 -5.65 -5.57
C ALA A 62 5.77 -6.47 -6.85
N ALA A 63 6.75 -6.08 -7.67
CA ALA A 63 7.15 -6.81 -8.86
C ALA A 63 7.62 -8.23 -8.53
N ALA A 64 8.49 -8.39 -7.52
CA ALA A 64 8.96 -9.70 -7.07
C ALA A 64 7.84 -10.61 -6.54
N LEU A 65 6.76 -10.03 -6.02
CA LEU A 65 5.59 -10.76 -5.54
C LEU A 65 4.54 -11.02 -6.63
N GLY A 66 4.76 -10.56 -7.86
CA GLY A 66 3.84 -10.72 -8.99
C GLY A 66 2.63 -9.80 -8.94
N ILE A 67 2.71 -8.67 -8.23
CA ILE A 67 1.67 -7.65 -8.24
C ILE A 67 1.85 -6.78 -9.50
N PRO A 68 0.87 -6.72 -10.42
CA PRO A 68 0.97 -5.86 -11.60
C PRO A 68 1.08 -4.39 -11.19
N LEU A 69 2.06 -3.67 -11.77
CA LEU A 69 2.28 -2.26 -11.49
C LEU A 69 1.70 -1.37 -12.60
N THR A 70 1.35 -0.14 -12.22
CA THR A 70 0.86 0.93 -13.11
C THR A 70 1.51 2.27 -12.74
N SER A 71 1.20 3.33 -13.50
CA SER A 71 1.70 4.70 -13.28
C SER A 71 0.59 5.73 -13.48
N PHE A 72 0.85 6.98 -13.07
CA PHE A 72 -0.08 8.09 -13.32
C PHE A 72 -0.30 8.41 -14.81
N ASP A 73 0.55 7.91 -15.70
CA ASP A 73 0.32 8.01 -17.15
C ASP A 73 -0.80 7.08 -17.63
N GLN A 74 -1.10 6.03 -16.86
CA GLN A 74 -2.06 4.98 -17.21
C GLN A 74 -3.36 5.06 -16.40
N VAL A 75 -3.30 5.62 -15.19
CA VAL A 75 -4.45 5.77 -14.29
C VAL A 75 -4.44 7.17 -13.68
N GLN A 76 -5.60 7.83 -13.68
CA GLN A 76 -5.73 9.16 -13.08
C GLN A 76 -6.37 9.14 -11.69
N GLU A 77 -6.88 7.98 -11.26
CA GLU A 77 -7.54 7.83 -9.98
C GLU A 77 -7.21 6.47 -9.35
N ILE A 78 -7.06 6.47 -8.03
CA ILE A 78 -6.70 5.30 -7.24
C ILE A 78 -7.90 4.97 -6.34
N ASP A 79 -8.37 3.73 -6.38
CA ASP A 79 -9.55 3.33 -5.61
C ASP A 79 -9.26 3.31 -4.11
N ILE A 80 -8.09 2.78 -3.74
CA ILE A 80 -7.65 2.69 -2.34
C ILE A 80 -6.13 2.73 -2.24
N THR A 81 -5.60 3.49 -1.29
CA THR A 81 -4.20 3.37 -0.86
C THR A 81 -4.14 2.65 0.47
N ILE A 82 -3.19 1.74 0.64
CA ILE A 82 -2.87 1.14 1.95
C ILE A 82 -1.45 1.52 2.30
N ASP A 83 -1.30 2.33 3.35
CA ASP A 83 0.00 2.81 3.81
C ASP A 83 0.11 2.82 5.35
N GLY A 84 1.34 2.81 5.86
CA GLY A 84 1.60 2.96 7.28
C GLY A 84 1.67 4.42 7.71
N ALA A 85 1.74 4.66 9.02
CA ALA A 85 2.09 5.95 9.61
C ALA A 85 3.19 5.77 10.64
N ASP A 86 4.00 6.81 10.85
CA ASP A 86 4.99 6.83 11.93
C ASP A 86 4.29 7.20 13.25
N GLU A 87 3.38 8.17 13.21
CA GLU A 87 2.50 8.56 14.32
C GLU A 87 1.11 8.94 13.80
N PHE A 88 0.10 8.84 14.66
CA PHE A 88 -1.24 9.36 14.39
C PHE A 88 -1.93 9.85 15.66
N ASP A 89 -2.78 10.86 15.53
CA ASP A 89 -3.61 11.38 16.63
C ASP A 89 -5.04 10.80 16.60
N PRO A 90 -5.89 11.06 17.60
CA PRO A 90 -7.29 10.60 17.61
C PRO A 90 -8.18 11.20 16.51
N GLN A 91 -7.74 12.26 15.82
CA GLN A 91 -8.41 12.85 14.66
C GLN A 91 -7.94 12.20 13.35
N LEU A 92 -7.02 11.24 13.41
CA LEU A 92 -6.37 10.57 12.28
C LEU A 92 -5.46 11.49 11.45
N SER A 93 -4.95 12.58 12.04
CA SER A 93 -3.82 13.31 11.47
C SER A 93 -2.56 12.45 11.58
N LEU A 94 -1.76 12.38 10.51
CA LEU A 94 -0.63 11.45 10.43
C LEU A 94 0.70 12.19 10.32
N ILE A 95 1.71 11.69 11.04
CA ILE A 95 3.11 11.94 10.71
C ILE A 95 3.60 10.73 9.89
N LYS A 96 4.20 11.04 8.74
CA LYS A 96 4.79 10.08 7.81
C LYS A 96 6.12 10.60 7.30
N GLY A 97 6.98 9.68 6.87
CA GLY A 97 8.22 10.00 6.18
C GLY A 97 9.47 9.48 6.85
N GLY A 98 9.37 8.75 7.96
CA GLY A 98 10.51 8.09 8.60
C GLY A 98 11.27 7.15 7.65
N GLY A 99 10.60 6.62 6.62
CA GLY A 99 11.21 5.82 5.54
C GLY A 99 11.71 6.61 4.31
N GLY A 100 11.58 7.94 4.28
CA GLY A 100 12.08 8.81 3.21
C GLY A 100 11.23 8.87 1.92
N ALA A 101 9.99 8.34 1.94
CA ALA A 101 9.11 8.27 0.76
C ALA A 101 7.95 9.31 0.78
N LEU A 102 7.95 10.25 1.73
CA LEU A 102 6.78 11.06 2.09
C LEU A 102 6.11 11.81 0.92
N LEU A 103 6.90 12.29 -0.05
CA LEU A 103 6.36 13.02 -1.19
C LEU A 103 5.47 12.12 -2.05
N HIS A 104 5.98 10.96 -2.44
CA HIS A 104 5.26 10.01 -3.28
C HIS A 104 4.10 9.37 -2.52
N GLU A 105 4.28 9.08 -1.22
CA GLU A 105 3.18 8.66 -0.33
C GLU A 105 2.03 9.68 -0.38
N LYS A 106 2.33 10.98 -0.25
CA LYS A 106 1.32 12.03 -0.25
C LYS A 106 0.66 12.23 -1.61
N VAL A 107 1.42 12.15 -2.72
CA VAL A 107 0.84 12.22 -4.07
C VAL A 107 -0.14 11.08 -4.30
N VAL A 108 0.26 9.84 -4.00
CA VAL A 108 -0.59 8.65 -4.15
C VAL A 108 -1.83 8.72 -3.25
N ALA A 109 -1.66 9.09 -1.98
CA ALA A 109 -2.78 9.28 -1.05
C ALA A 109 -3.75 10.37 -1.52
N SER A 110 -3.25 11.49 -2.05
CA SER A 110 -4.09 12.60 -2.52
C SER A 110 -4.86 12.28 -3.81
N ALA A 111 -4.37 11.34 -4.61
CA ALA A 111 -5.04 10.83 -5.81
C ALA A 111 -5.97 9.65 -5.52
N SER A 112 -6.14 9.27 -4.24
CA SER A 112 -6.95 8.13 -3.82
C SER A 112 -8.34 8.52 -3.34
N ARG A 113 -9.35 7.73 -3.71
CA ARG A 113 -10.71 7.85 -3.17
C ARG A 113 -10.79 7.45 -1.70
N GLN A 114 -9.95 6.51 -1.28
CA GLN A 114 -9.83 6.04 0.10
C GLN A 114 -8.35 5.85 0.45
N VAL A 115 -7.98 6.20 1.68
CA VAL A 115 -6.65 5.95 2.28
C VAL A 115 -6.87 5.26 3.62
#